data_AF-D5U2Y1-F1
#
_entry.id   AF-D5U2Y1-F1
#
_cell.length_a   1.000
_cell.length_b   1.000
_cell.length_c   1.000
_cell.angle_alpha   90.00
_cell.angle_beta   90.00
_cell.angle_gamma   90.00
#
_symmetry.space_group_name_H-M   'P 1'
#
loop_
_entity.id
_entity.type
_entity.pdbx_description
1 polymer ?
#
loop_
_entity_poly.entity_id
_entity_poly.type
_entity_poly.pdbx_seq_one_letter_code
_entity_poly.pdbx_strand_id
1 'polypeptide(L)' 'MSARYRCVVCGRVFPKGQGVVLIYGDLTLSFHSSRCASRFFKSLVERVPPEELKGYVKKIMEEYEEALSQREKARAKRI' A
#
# COMPACT_ATOMS: atom_id res chain seq x y z
N MET A 1 9.20 -5.57 -26.72
CA MET A 1 8.97 -4.28 -26.02
C MET A 1 8.54 -4.57 -24.59
N SER A 2 9.19 -4.00 -23.58
CA SER A 2 8.72 -4.15 -22.19
C SER A 2 7.45 -3.33 -21.98
N ALA A 3 6.44 -3.92 -21.33
CA ALA A 3 5.25 -3.19 -20.94
C ALA A 3 5.65 -2.00 -20.06
N ARG A 4 5.04 -0.83 -20.30
CA ARG A 4 5.28 0.40 -19.52
C ARG A 4 4.00 0.82 -18.83
N TYR A 5 4.12 1.34 -17.63
CA TYR A 5 3.03 1.93 -16.87
C TYR A 5 3.19 3.45 -16.80
N ARG A 6 2.07 4.15 -16.65
CA ARG A 6 2.05 5.58 -16.33
C ARG A 6 1.64 5.76 -14.87
N CYS A 7 2.39 6.55 -14.12
CA CYS A 7 2.05 6.80 -12.72
C CYS A 7 0.78 7.65 -12.62
N VAL A 8 -0.24 7.18 -11.90
CA VAL A 8 -1.52 7.91 -11.74
C VAL A 8 -1.38 9.20 -10.92
N VAL A 9 -0.28 9.36 -10.16
CA VAL A 9 -0.06 10.51 -9.27
C VAL A 9 0.78 11.61 -9.91
N CYS A 10 1.84 11.26 -10.65
CA CYS A 10 2.76 12.26 -11.22
C CYS A 10 2.92 12.16 -12.74
N GLY A 11 2.24 11.23 -13.40
CA GLY A 11 2.31 11.05 -14.85
C GLY A 11 3.60 10.43 -15.39
N ARG A 12 4.64 10.20 -14.56
CA ARG A 12 5.91 9.57 -14.98
C ARG A 12 5.67 8.17 -15.55
N VAL A 13 6.30 7.88 -16.68
CA VAL A 13 6.30 6.53 -17.29
C VAL A 13 7.44 5.69 -16.72
N PHE A 14 7.17 4.42 -16.41
CA PHE A 14 8.14 3.49 -15.85
C PHE A 14 7.96 2.05 -16.40
N PRO A 15 9.03 1.23 -16.47
CA PRO A 15 8.94 -0.15 -16.94
C PRO A 15 8.15 -1.07 -15.99
N LYS A 16 7.50 -2.11 -16.52
CA LYS A 16 6.93 -3.19 -15.72
C LYS A 16 8.01 -3.87 -14.86
N GLY A 17 7.67 -4.14 -13.61
CA GLY A 17 8.61 -4.65 -12.59
C GLY A 17 9.30 -3.55 -11.77
N GLN A 18 9.14 -2.28 -12.13
CA GLN A 18 9.50 -1.15 -11.27
C GLN A 18 8.26 -0.52 -10.65
N GLY A 19 8.43 0.15 -9.50
CA GLY A 19 7.34 0.85 -8.82
C GLY A 19 6.38 -0.08 -8.07
N VAL A 20 5.16 0.40 -7.84
CA VAL A 20 4.07 -0.34 -7.18
C VAL A 20 2.89 -0.35 -8.15
N VAL A 21 2.47 -1.53 -8.59
CA VAL A 21 1.31 -1.71 -9.46
C VAL A 21 0.39 -2.70 -8.78
N LEU A 22 -0.88 -2.34 -8.60
CA LEU A 22 -1.89 -3.22 -8.01
C LEU A 22 -3.21 -3.09 -8.77
N ILE A 23 -3.97 -4.19 -8.77
CA ILE A 23 -5.30 -4.28 -9.37
C ILE A 23 -6.32 -4.16 -8.24
N TYR A 24 -7.24 -3.21 -8.36
CA TYR A 24 -8.31 -2.98 -7.41
C TYR A 24 -9.65 -3.04 -8.16
N GLY A 25 -10.29 -4.21 -8.14
CA GLY A 25 -11.44 -4.48 -9.00
C GLY A 25 -11.04 -4.40 -10.47
N ASP A 26 -11.72 -3.52 -11.22
CA ASP A 26 -11.43 -3.18 -12.61
C ASP A 26 -10.38 -2.07 -12.77
N LEU A 27 -9.93 -1.45 -11.67
CA LEU A 27 -8.96 -0.37 -11.68
C LEU A 27 -7.52 -0.89 -11.62
N THR A 28 -6.65 -0.34 -12.47
CA THR A 28 -5.20 -0.53 -12.36
C THR A 28 -4.57 0.69 -11.71
N LEU A 29 -4.08 0.54 -10.47
CA LEU A 29 -3.39 1.60 -9.75
C LEU A 29 -1.88 1.42 -9.92
N SER A 30 -1.25 2.32 -10.67
CA SER A 30 0.18 2.30 -10.99
C SER A 30 0.93 3.50 -10.41
N PHE A 31 1.96 3.23 -9.62
CA PHE A 31 2.80 4.22 -8.96
C PHE A 31 4.27 3.99 -9.29
N HIS A 32 4.98 5.03 -9.75
CA HIS A 32 6.40 4.86 -10.08
C HIS A 32 7.30 4.71 -8.83
N SER A 33 6.79 5.02 -7.63
CA SER A 33 7.52 4.95 -6.36
C SER A 33 6.58 4.79 -5.18
N SER A 34 7.10 4.29 -4.05
CA SER A 34 6.38 4.21 -2.77
C SER A 34 5.84 5.58 -2.34
N ARG A 35 6.60 6.66 -2.53
CA ARG A 35 6.15 8.03 -2.24
C ARG A 35 4.89 8.41 -3.00
N CYS A 36 4.76 8.01 -4.27
CA CYS A 36 3.53 8.24 -5.04
C CYS A 36 2.37 7.40 -4.51
N ALA A 37 2.60 6.13 -4.19
CA ALA A 37 1.58 5.28 -3.58
C ALA A 37 1.08 5.89 -2.26
N SER A 38 1.98 6.28 -1.34
CA SER A 38 1.62 6.89 -0.06
C SER A 38 0.82 8.18 -0.22
N ARG A 39 1.18 9.04 -1.18
CA ARG A 39 0.40 10.26 -1.47
C ARG A 39 -1.02 9.93 -1.90
N PHE A 40 -1.18 8.95 -2.78
CA PHE A 40 -2.50 8.52 -3.25
C PHE A 40 -3.34 7.93 -2.10
N PHE A 41 -2.78 6.98 -1.34
CA PHE A 41 -3.53 6.34 -0.25
C PHE A 41 -3.88 7.29 0.89
N LYS A 42 -3.00 8.23 1.23
CA LYS A 42 -3.35 9.33 2.16
C LYS A 42 -4.56 10.10 1.64
N SER A 43 -4.50 10.53 0.38
CA SER A 43 -5.58 11.23 -0.30
C SER A 43 -6.88 10.43 -0.39
N LEU A 44 -6.80 9.10 -0.49
CA LEU A 44 -7.96 8.22 -0.49
C LEU A 44 -8.60 8.18 0.89
N VAL A 45 -7.82 7.87 1.94
CA VAL A 45 -8.31 7.77 3.32
C VAL A 45 -8.84 9.10 3.84
N GLU A 46 -8.28 10.23 3.41
CA GLU A 46 -8.78 11.58 3.77
C GLU A 46 -10.12 11.94 3.11
N ARG A 47 -10.49 11.29 2.00
CA ARG A 47 -11.71 11.61 1.24
C ARG A 47 -12.83 10.60 1.46
N VAL A 48 -12.49 9.36 1.75
CA VAL A 48 -13.48 8.31 2.00
C VAL A 48 -14.04 8.49 3.42
N PRO A 49 -15.37 8.49 3.60
CA PRO A 49 -15.96 8.59 4.93
C PRO A 49 -15.46 7.49 5.87
N PRO A 50 -15.15 7.80 7.15
CA PRO A 50 -14.55 6.83 8.07
C PRO A 50 -15.34 5.54 8.21
N GLU A 51 -16.67 5.60 8.20
CA GLU A 51 -17.59 4.45 8.31
C GLU A 51 -17.36 3.38 7.25
N GLU A 52 -16.91 3.76 6.04
CA GLU A 52 -16.63 2.83 4.93
C GLU A 52 -15.35 2.01 5.16
N LEU A 53 -14.35 2.60 5.84
CA LEU A 53 -13.01 2.01 5.98
C LEU A 53 -12.65 1.59 7.40
N LYS A 54 -13.32 2.11 8.43
CA LYS A 54 -12.91 1.97 9.84
C LYS A 54 -12.78 0.50 10.27
N GLY A 55 -13.70 -0.36 9.85
CA GLY A 55 -13.64 -1.79 10.16
C GLY A 55 -12.41 -2.46 9.56
N TYR A 56 -12.15 -2.21 8.27
CA TYR A 56 -10.97 -2.73 7.57
C TYR A 56 -9.66 -2.18 8.14
N VAL A 57 -9.60 -0.88 8.42
CA VAL A 57 -8.42 -0.23 9.00
C VAL A 57 -8.08 -0.85 10.36
N LYS A 58 -9.06 -1.02 11.26
CA LYS A 58 -8.83 -1.67 12.56
C LYS A 58 -8.24 -3.06 12.42
N LYS A 59 -8.86 -3.89 11.57
CA LYS A 59 -8.40 -5.26 11.34
C LYS A 59 -6.95 -5.30 10.82
N ILE A 60 -6.63 -4.46 9.84
CA ILE A 60 -5.28 -4.38 9.27
C ILE A 60 -4.26 -3.91 10.32
N MET A 61 -4.64 -2.96 11.19
CA MET A 61 -3.78 -2.52 12.29
C MET A 61 -3.50 -3.64 13.29
N GLU A 62 -4.55 -4.35 13.72
CA GLU A 62 -4.44 -5.51 14.63
C GLU A 62 -3.50 -6.58 14.04
N GLU A 63 -3.64 -6.91 12.75
CA GLU A 63 -2.76 -7.87 12.06
C GLU A 63 -1.28 -7.43 12.08
N TYR A 64 -1.00 -6.14 11.91
CA TYR A 64 0.36 -5.62 11.99
C TYR A 64 0.91 -5.61 13.42
N GLU A 65 0.11 -5.25 14.41
CA GLU A 65 0.50 -5.25 15.82
C GLU A 65 0.82 -6.66 16.31
N GLU A 66 0.00 -7.65 15.94
CA GLU A 66 0.25 -9.06 16.22
C GLU A 66 1.56 -9.52 15.58
N ALA A 67 1.78 -9.21 14.30
CA ALA A 67 3.01 -9.55 13.60
C ALA A 67 4.26 -8.93 14.26
N LEU A 68 4.16 -7.70 14.75
CA LEU A 68 5.23 -7.03 15.50
C LEU A 68 5.49 -7.73 16.84
N SER A 69 4.43 -8.02 17.61
CA SER A 69 4.55 -8.72 18.89
C SER A 69 5.22 -10.10 18.76
N GLN A 70 4.88 -10.87 17.72
CA GLN A 70 5.51 -12.16 17.47
C GLN A 70 7.00 -12.03 17.13
N ARG A 71 7.37 -11.02 16.34
CA ARG A 71 8.78 -10.73 16.01
C ARG A 71 9.59 -10.34 17.25
N GLU A 72 9.00 -9.55 18.14
CA GLU A 72 9.64 -9.16 19.41
C GLU A 72 9.85 -10.37 20.33
N LYS A 73 8.83 -11.21 20.52
CA LYS A 73 8.94 -12.47 21.29
C LYS A 73 10.00 -13.40 20.71
N ALA A 74 10.07 -13.54 19.39
CA ALA A 74 11.08 -14.36 18.72
C ALA A 74 12.50 -13.80 18.90
N ARG A 75 12.66 -12.47 18.91
CA ARG A 75 13.94 -11.82 19.20
C ARG A 75 14.36 -12.01 20.66
N ALA A 76 13.43 -11.89 21.61
CA ALA A 76 13.69 -12.08 23.03
C ALA A 76 14.10 -13.53 23.38
N LYS A 77 13.60 -14.53 22.63
CA LYS A 77 13.98 -15.95 22.79
C LYS A 77 15.34 -16.32 22.16
N ARG A 78 15.96 -15.41 21.40
CA ARG A 78 17.26 -15.61 20.74
C ARG A 78 18.44 -15.04 21.54
N ILE A 79 18.15 -14.41 22.68
CA ILE A 79 19.10 -13.92 23.68
C ILE A 79 19.04 -14.88 24.85
#